data_AF-A0A968HPQ9-F1
#
_entry.id   AF-A0A968HPQ9-F1
#
_cell.length_a   1.000
_cell.length_b   1.000
_cell.length_c   1.000
_cell.angle_alpha   90.00
_cell.angle_beta   90.00
_cell.angle_gamma   90.00
#
_symmetry.space_group_name_H-M   'P 1'
#
loop_
_entity.id
_entity.type
_entity.pdbx_description
1 polymer ?
#
loop_
_entity_poly.entity_id
_entity_poly.type
_entity_poly.pdbx_seq_one_letter_code
_entity_poly.pdbx_strand_id
1 'polypeptide(L)'
;MGGQIGLLGVLQTWTRDLRYHPHIHFLVPALALAVEGKHWLVGKRDFLVHVKPLGQLFRAKFRTGLAKTPLLREVNAGAWKQSWVVDCRPVGSGATALKYLAPYIFRIALSNNRIERLANDEVTFRYTDGKTGQKKRSTLPVDAFISRFLAHVLPKGFVKVRYYGLLCPAKRQWLKQARSILTLGQGVVEPPLQVAAPRAERAVGDVRCCRRAGRRCSCSRHSSRGHATSARQCLRLKRRAAVRRSGGSVS
;
A
#
# COMPACT_ATOMS: atom_id res chain seq x y z
N MET A 1 -13.64 10.62 -5.56
CA MET A 1 -13.14 12.02 -5.55
C MET A 1 -13.47 12.78 -6.83
N GLY A 2 -13.67 12.14 -8.00
CA GLY A 2 -14.38 12.78 -9.14
C GLY A 2 -13.69 13.96 -9.85
N GLY A 3 -12.55 14.44 -9.36
CA GLY A 3 -11.80 15.57 -9.92
C GLY A 3 -10.29 15.33 -9.99
N GLN A 4 -9.54 16.38 -10.30
CA GLN A 4 -8.08 16.39 -10.39
C GLN A 4 -7.43 16.40 -8.99
N ILE A 5 -6.74 15.32 -8.64
CA ILE A 5 -5.97 15.22 -7.40
C ILE A 5 -4.53 15.69 -7.59
N GLY A 6 -3.89 16.08 -6.50
CA GLY A 6 -2.46 16.34 -6.42
C GLY A 6 -1.74 15.25 -5.63
N LEU A 7 -0.51 14.89 -6.02
CA LEU A 7 0.31 13.97 -5.22
C LEU A 7 1.76 14.43 -5.14
N LEU A 8 2.37 14.24 -3.98
CA LEU A 8 3.81 14.40 -3.75
C LEU A 8 4.40 13.01 -3.50
N GLY A 9 5.28 12.55 -4.39
CA GLY A 9 6.02 11.30 -4.25
C GLY A 9 7.44 11.54 -3.72
N VAL A 10 7.84 10.81 -2.69
CA VAL A 10 9.20 10.84 -2.12
C VAL A 10 9.80 9.44 -2.18
N LEU A 11 10.90 9.29 -2.90
CA LEU A 11 11.67 8.05 -2.98
C LEU A 11 12.56 7.89 -1.74
N GLN A 12 12.50 6.71 -1.13
CA GLN A 12 13.40 6.28 -0.07
C GLN A 12 14.01 4.93 -0.45
N THR A 13 15.33 4.79 -0.35
CA THR A 13 16.04 3.58 -0.80
C THR A 13 16.72 2.80 0.31
N TRP A 14 16.55 3.20 1.57
CA TRP A 14 17.23 2.60 2.72
C TRP A 14 16.32 2.32 3.91
N THR A 15 16.68 1.28 4.66
CA THR A 15 16.24 1.07 6.04
C THR A 15 17.08 1.90 7.02
N ARG A 16 16.67 1.95 8.29
CA ARG A 16 17.40 2.70 9.34
C ARG A 16 18.83 2.18 9.59
N ASP A 17 19.07 0.91 9.28
CA ASP A 17 20.35 0.19 9.33
C ASP A 17 21.05 0.09 7.94
N LEU A 18 20.72 0.99 7.01
CA LEU A 18 21.42 1.16 5.72
C LEU A 18 21.31 -0.02 4.74
N ARG A 19 20.29 -0.88 4.87
CA ARG A 19 20.02 -1.92 3.87
C ARG A 19 19.20 -1.35 2.73
N TYR A 20 19.44 -1.86 1.53
CA TYR A 20 18.69 -1.47 0.33
C TYR A 20 17.22 -1.86 0.45
N HIS A 21 16.35 -0.84 0.39
CA HIS A 21 14.90 -0.98 0.56
C HIS A 21 14.15 0.14 -0.20
N PRO A 22 14.11 0.08 -1.54
CA PRO A 22 13.43 1.07 -2.37
C PRO A 22 11.91 1.04 -2.17
N HIS A 23 11.34 2.17 -1.79
CA HIS A 23 9.91 2.41 -1.69
C HIS A 23 9.59 3.91 -1.89
N ILE A 24 8.33 4.20 -2.21
CA ILE A 24 7.87 5.57 -2.47
C ILE A 24 6.76 5.90 -1.48
N HIS A 25 6.91 7.03 -0.79
CA HIS A 25 5.84 7.63 0.01
C HIS A 25 5.07 8.63 -0.84
N PHE A 26 3.74 8.49 -0.88
CA PHE A 26 2.87 9.48 -1.53
C PHE A 26 2.07 10.26 -0.48
N LEU A 27 2.19 11.59 -0.50
CA LEU A 27 1.24 12.47 0.19
C LEU A 27 0.19 12.93 -0.82
N VAL A 28 -1.08 12.69 -0.47
CA VAL A 28 -2.23 13.01 -1.32
C VAL A 28 -3.18 13.86 -0.47
N PRO A 29 -3.42 15.14 -0.82
CA PRO A 29 -4.45 15.92 -0.18
C PRO A 29 -5.81 15.25 -0.34
N ALA A 30 -6.63 15.25 0.70
CA ALA A 30 -8.00 14.75 0.65
C ALA A 30 -8.95 15.74 -0.07
N LEU A 31 -8.47 16.36 -1.14
CA LEU A 31 -9.17 17.33 -1.97
C LEU A 31 -8.87 17.03 -3.44
N ALA A 32 -9.87 17.18 -4.28
CA ALA A 32 -9.73 17.16 -5.73
C ALA A 32 -10.34 18.43 -6.31
N LEU A 33 -9.67 19.06 -7.25
CA LEU A 33 -10.25 20.18 -7.98
C LEU A 33 -11.25 19.63 -9.00
N ALA A 34 -12.47 20.15 -9.04
CA ALA A 34 -13.46 19.75 -10.05
C ALA A 34 -12.89 19.95 -11.46
N VAL A 35 -13.37 19.16 -12.43
CA VAL A 35 -12.84 19.19 -13.80
C VAL A 35 -12.97 20.60 -14.43
N GLU A 36 -14.02 21.33 -14.07
CA GLU A 36 -14.26 22.72 -14.47
C GLU A 36 -13.29 23.73 -13.83
N GLY A 37 -12.58 23.35 -12.78
CA GLY A 37 -11.59 24.20 -12.10
C GLY A 37 -12.18 25.24 -11.14
N LYS A 38 -13.49 25.21 -10.86
CA LYS A 38 -14.19 26.26 -10.10
C LYS A 38 -14.44 25.97 -8.63
N HIS A 39 -14.43 24.71 -8.23
CA HIS A 39 -14.72 24.30 -6.86
C HIS A 39 -13.93 23.04 -6.47
N TRP A 40 -13.78 22.85 -5.17
CA TRP A 40 -13.13 21.69 -4.57
C TRP A 40 -14.15 20.62 -4.22
N LEU A 41 -13.76 19.37 -4.50
CA LEU A 41 -14.43 18.16 -4.06
C LEU A 41 -13.65 17.61 -2.86
N VAL A 42 -14.33 17.48 -1.73
CA VAL A 42 -13.70 16.97 -0.50
C VAL A 42 -13.72 15.44 -0.49
N GLY A 43 -12.62 14.82 -0.09
CA GLY A 43 -12.53 13.39 0.14
C GLY A 43 -13.12 12.98 1.48
N LYS A 44 -13.40 11.68 1.64
CA LYS A 44 -13.70 11.14 2.98
C LYS A 44 -12.46 11.30 3.87
N ARG A 45 -12.62 11.82 5.08
CA ARG A 45 -11.50 12.13 5.99
C ARG A 45 -10.59 10.94 6.26
N ASP A 46 -11.17 9.76 6.43
CA ASP A 46 -10.43 8.53 6.80
C ASP A 46 -10.29 7.53 5.65
N PHE A 47 -10.60 7.93 4.43
CA PHE A 47 -10.59 7.02 3.29
C PHE A 47 -10.23 7.70 1.99
N LEU A 48 -9.16 7.21 1.37
CA LEU A 48 -8.78 7.57 0.00
C LEU A 48 -9.10 6.43 -0.98
N VAL A 49 -8.60 5.22 -0.70
CA VAL A 49 -8.65 4.07 -1.61
C VAL A 49 -8.48 2.76 -0.85
N HIS A 50 -9.06 1.68 -1.37
CA HIS A 50 -8.81 0.33 -0.84
C HIS A 50 -7.40 -0.16 -1.23
N VAL A 51 -6.60 -0.54 -0.24
CA VAL A 51 -5.19 -0.93 -0.42
C VAL A 51 -5.00 -2.23 -1.21
N LYS A 52 -5.90 -3.22 -1.05
CA LYS A 52 -5.76 -4.53 -1.72
C LYS A 52 -5.90 -4.41 -3.25
N PRO A 53 -6.99 -3.81 -3.79
CA PRO A 53 -7.08 -3.56 -5.23
C PRO A 53 -5.97 -2.65 -5.73
N LEU A 54 -5.56 -1.63 -4.94
CA LEU A 54 -4.49 -0.73 -5.33
C LEU A 54 -3.15 -1.46 -5.51
N GLY A 55 -2.79 -2.37 -4.61
CA GLY A 55 -1.57 -3.17 -4.73
C GLY A 55 -1.59 -4.07 -5.98
N GLN A 56 -2.73 -4.69 -6.28
CA GLN A 56 -2.90 -5.50 -7.50
C GLN A 56 -2.78 -4.66 -8.77
N LEU A 57 -3.44 -3.50 -8.80
CA LEU A 57 -3.41 -2.57 -9.93
C LEU A 57 -2.00 -2.00 -10.15
N PHE A 58 -1.34 -1.61 -9.07
CA PHE A 58 0.03 -1.08 -9.12
C PHE A 58 1.00 -2.13 -9.66
N ARG A 59 0.93 -3.38 -9.17
CA ARG A 59 1.72 -4.51 -9.70
C ARG A 59 1.50 -4.71 -11.20
N ALA A 60 0.24 -4.71 -11.65
CA ALA A 60 -0.10 -4.89 -13.06
C ALA A 60 0.44 -3.73 -13.93
N LYS A 61 0.24 -2.48 -13.51
CA LYS A 61 0.75 -1.29 -14.20
C LYS A 61 2.27 -1.24 -14.23
N PHE A 62 2.92 -1.58 -13.12
CA PHE A 62 4.38 -1.65 -13.03
C PHE A 62 4.94 -2.69 -14.00
N ARG A 63 4.39 -3.91 -13.99
CA ARG A 63 4.79 -4.97 -14.94
C ARG A 63 4.59 -4.53 -16.39
N THR A 64 3.47 -3.87 -16.70
CA THR A 64 3.17 -3.35 -18.05
C THR A 64 4.18 -2.28 -18.48
N GLY A 65 4.56 -1.38 -17.58
CA GLY A 65 5.60 -0.40 -17.84
C GLY A 65 6.97 -1.05 -18.05
N LEU A 66 7.31 -2.03 -17.21
CA LEU A 66 8.58 -2.74 -17.29
C LEU A 66 8.68 -3.63 -18.54
N ALA A 67 7.56 -4.14 -19.06
CA ALA A 67 7.53 -4.90 -20.30
C ALA A 67 7.98 -4.09 -21.53
N LYS A 68 8.04 -2.75 -21.41
CA LYS A 68 8.59 -1.86 -22.44
C LYS A 68 10.11 -1.73 -22.38
N THR A 69 10.77 -2.40 -21.45
CA THR A 69 12.22 -2.35 -21.27
C THR A 69 12.81 -3.77 -21.24
N PRO A 70 14.12 -3.93 -21.53
CA PRO A 70 14.80 -5.22 -21.42
C PRO A 70 14.78 -5.80 -19.99
N LEU A 71 14.66 -4.93 -18.98
CA LEU A 71 14.73 -5.27 -17.56
C LEU A 71 13.64 -6.25 -17.10
N LEU A 72 12.52 -6.39 -17.85
CA LEU A 72 11.49 -7.37 -17.48
C LEU A 72 12.06 -8.78 -17.34
N ARG A 73 13.05 -9.13 -18.17
CA ARG A 73 13.69 -10.46 -18.19
C ARG A 73 14.57 -10.72 -16.96
N GLU A 74 15.07 -9.67 -16.33
CA GLU A 74 15.91 -9.74 -15.14
C GLU A 74 15.09 -9.93 -13.85
N VAL A 75 13.78 -9.64 -13.89
CA VAL A 75 12.91 -9.77 -12.72
C VAL A 75 12.50 -11.21 -12.50
N ASN A 76 12.80 -11.73 -11.31
CA ASN A 76 12.36 -13.04 -10.86
C ASN A 76 10.83 -13.20 -11.03
N ALA A 77 10.40 -14.22 -11.75
CA ALA A 77 8.98 -14.46 -12.06
C ALA A 77 8.10 -14.62 -10.81
N GLY A 78 8.67 -15.07 -9.69
CA GLY A 78 8.00 -15.18 -8.40
C GLY A 78 7.53 -13.82 -7.84
N ALA A 79 8.22 -12.73 -8.15
CA ALA A 79 7.84 -11.38 -7.71
C ALA A 79 6.43 -10.97 -8.20
N TRP A 80 6.00 -11.49 -9.35
CA TRP A 80 4.68 -11.21 -9.91
C TRP A 80 3.55 -12.01 -9.24
N LYS A 81 3.88 -13.13 -8.58
CA LYS A 81 2.93 -13.98 -7.86
C LYS A 81 2.69 -13.49 -6.43
N GLN A 82 3.62 -12.74 -5.87
CA GLN A 82 3.53 -12.19 -4.52
C GLN A 82 2.48 -11.07 -4.41
N SER A 83 1.84 -10.96 -3.25
CA SER A 83 1.01 -9.80 -2.90
C SER A 83 1.89 -8.59 -2.66
N TRP A 84 1.70 -7.54 -3.46
CA TRP A 84 2.47 -6.30 -3.31
C TRP A 84 1.89 -5.46 -2.18
N VAL A 85 2.77 -4.98 -1.30
CA VAL A 85 2.39 -4.19 -0.13
C VAL A 85 2.19 -2.74 -0.55
N VAL A 86 0.98 -2.24 -0.33
CA VAL A 86 0.64 -0.81 -0.39
C VAL A 86 -0.07 -0.47 0.91
N ASP A 87 0.31 0.65 1.51
CA ASP A 87 -0.31 1.18 2.70
C ASP A 87 -0.94 2.54 2.38
N CYS A 88 -2.10 2.82 2.96
CA CYS A 88 -2.82 4.07 2.79
C CYS A 88 -3.48 4.41 4.11
N ARG A 89 -3.07 5.52 4.73
CA ARG A 89 -3.56 5.96 6.04
C ARG A 89 -3.86 7.46 6.03
N PRO A 90 -4.90 7.91 6.74
CA PRO A 90 -5.08 9.32 7.00
C PRO A 90 -3.94 9.85 7.86
N VAL A 91 -3.45 11.05 7.55
CA VAL A 91 -2.35 11.73 8.28
C VAL A 91 -2.77 13.09 8.83
N GLY A 92 -4.08 13.33 8.93
CA GLY A 92 -4.67 14.59 9.40
C GLY A 92 -4.22 15.77 8.54
N SER A 93 -3.71 16.82 9.18
CA SER A 93 -3.18 18.03 8.51
C SER A 93 -1.96 17.75 7.62
N GLY A 94 -1.33 16.58 7.75
CA GLY A 94 -0.11 16.23 7.02
C GLY A 94 1.16 16.85 7.58
N ALA A 95 1.10 17.76 8.55
CA ALA A 95 2.28 18.40 9.14
C ALA A 95 3.26 17.37 9.74
N THR A 96 2.75 16.39 10.49
CA THR A 96 3.57 15.30 11.05
C THR A 96 4.14 14.40 9.96
N ALA A 97 3.37 14.11 8.90
CA ALA A 97 3.84 13.32 7.78
C ALA A 97 4.96 14.04 7.00
N LEU A 98 4.84 15.35 6.79
CA LEU A 98 5.89 16.17 6.19
C LEU A 98 7.15 16.21 7.06
N LYS A 99 7.00 16.41 8.38
CA LYS A 99 8.13 16.34 9.34
C LYS A 99 8.82 14.98 9.30
N TYR A 100 8.03 13.90 9.20
CA TYR A 100 8.55 12.55 9.07
C TYR A 100 9.30 12.31 7.75
N LEU A 101 8.83 12.90 6.64
CA LEU A 101 9.45 12.72 5.32
C LEU A 101 10.66 13.64 5.09
N ALA A 102 10.73 14.79 5.77
CA ALA A 102 11.78 15.78 5.57
C ALA A 102 13.22 15.19 5.66
N PRO A 103 13.57 14.31 6.61
CA PRO A 103 14.88 13.68 6.64
C PRO A 103 15.20 12.89 5.37
N TYR A 104 14.23 12.22 4.75
CA TYR A 104 14.48 11.48 3.51
C TYR A 104 14.74 12.43 2.34
N ILE A 105 14.11 13.60 2.34
CA ILE A 105 14.29 14.62 1.29
C ILE A 105 15.68 15.27 1.42
N PHE A 106 16.01 15.77 2.61
CA PHE A 106 17.18 16.65 2.82
C PHE A 106 18.45 15.93 3.25
N ARG A 107 18.34 14.72 3.82
CA ARG A 107 19.50 13.95 4.26
C ARG A 107 19.69 12.73 3.36
N ILE A 108 20.94 12.32 3.23
CA ILE A 108 21.30 11.00 2.68
C ILE A 108 21.02 9.94 3.75
N ALA A 109 21.25 8.67 3.40
CA ALA A 109 20.92 7.51 4.20
C ALA A 109 21.49 7.47 5.63
N LEU A 110 22.63 8.13 5.86
CA LEU A 110 23.27 8.23 7.17
C LEU A 110 23.85 9.64 7.40
N SER A 111 23.76 10.14 8.63
CA SER A 111 24.41 11.39 9.07
C SER A 111 25.74 11.09 9.79
N ASN A 112 26.74 11.95 9.66
CA ASN A 112 28.06 11.77 10.27
C ASN A 112 28.00 11.48 11.78
N ASN A 113 27.17 12.20 12.55
CA ASN A 113 27.02 11.99 14.01
C ASN A 113 26.46 10.60 14.41
N ARG A 114 26.06 9.77 13.43
CA ARG A 114 25.65 8.38 13.67
C ARG A 114 26.79 7.39 13.48
N ILE A 115 27.90 7.79 12.86
CA ILE A 115 29.13 6.99 12.78
C ILE A 115 29.84 7.17 14.13
N GLU A 116 29.97 6.08 14.89
CA GLU A 116 30.50 6.10 16.25
C GLU A 116 31.96 5.62 16.31
N ARG A 117 32.40 4.77 15.38
CA ARG A 117 33.76 4.23 15.34
C ARG A 117 34.19 3.89 13.92
N LEU A 118 35.46 4.13 13.62
CA LEU A 118 36.19 3.62 12.46
C LEU A 118 37.52 3.06 12.98
N ALA A 119 37.67 1.74 13.01
CA ALA A 119 38.88 1.05 13.48
C ALA A 119 38.90 -0.38 12.95
N ASN A 120 40.09 -0.96 12.81
CA ASN A 120 40.27 -2.36 12.39
C ASN A 120 39.54 -2.70 11.08
N ASP A 121 39.58 -1.78 10.10
CA ASP A 121 38.85 -1.90 8.82
C ASP A 121 37.32 -2.08 8.94
N GLU A 122 36.74 -1.64 10.06
CA GLU A 122 35.31 -1.66 10.30
C GLU A 122 34.75 -0.28 10.66
N VAL A 123 33.51 -0.05 10.25
CA VAL A 123 32.70 1.11 10.61
C VAL A 123 31.56 0.67 11.52
N THR A 124 31.47 1.29 12.71
CA THR A 124 30.31 1.14 13.59
C THR A 124 29.44 2.38 13.52
N PHE A 125 28.15 2.19 13.26
CA PHE A 125 27.16 3.26 13.29
C PHE A 125 25.92 2.90 14.09
N ARG A 126 25.30 3.91 14.70
CA ARG A 126 24.09 3.79 15.50
C ARG A 126 22.84 3.96 14.65
N TYR A 127 21.78 3.22 14.95
CA TYR A 127 20.46 3.38 14.38
C TYR A 127 19.35 3.11 15.40
N THR A 128 18.13 3.56 15.12
CA THR A 128 16.95 3.22 15.92
C THR A 128 16.22 2.06 15.25
N ASP A 129 16.00 0.98 15.99
CA ASP A 129 15.25 -0.18 15.49
C ASP A 129 13.80 0.20 15.14
N GLY A 130 13.33 -0.27 13.98
CA GLY A 130 11.99 0.01 13.46
C GLY A 130 10.87 -0.56 14.31
N LYS A 131 11.11 -1.73 14.93
CA LYS A 131 10.12 -2.52 15.66
C LYS A 131 10.17 -2.23 17.15
N THR A 132 11.37 -2.16 17.72
CA THR A 132 11.54 -1.99 19.17
C THR A 132 11.72 -0.53 19.60
N GLY A 133 12.04 0.38 18.68
CA GLY A 133 12.33 1.78 19.00
C GLY A 133 13.66 1.99 19.74
N GLN A 134 14.43 0.93 19.99
CA GLN A 134 15.69 0.99 20.73
C GLN A 134 16.84 1.46 19.84
N LYS A 135 17.79 2.17 20.44
CA LYS A 135 19.07 2.49 19.79
C LYS A 135 19.92 1.22 19.73
N LYS A 136 20.36 0.85 18.53
CA LYS A 136 21.24 -0.29 18.23
C LYS A 136 22.45 0.19 17.46
N ARG A 137 23.48 -0.66 17.40
CA ARG A 137 24.68 -0.45 16.60
C ARG A 137 24.74 -1.50 15.50
N SER A 138 25.30 -1.12 14.36
CA SER A 138 25.72 -2.04 13.31
C SER A 138 27.18 -1.78 13.03
N THR A 139 27.98 -2.85 13.01
CA THR A 139 29.38 -2.83 12.58
C THR A 139 29.47 -3.55 11.25
N LEU A 140 30.20 -2.98 10.31
CA LEU A 140 30.43 -3.54 8.98
C LEU A 140 31.89 -3.29 8.57
N PRO A 141 32.49 -4.18 7.76
CA PRO A 141 33.70 -3.86 7.02
C PRO A 141 33.53 -2.55 6.22
N VAL A 142 34.63 -1.79 6.08
CA VAL A 142 34.62 -0.47 5.43
C VAL A 142 34.09 -0.53 3.99
N ASP A 143 34.50 -1.52 3.21
CA ASP A 143 34.06 -1.76 1.83
C ASP A 143 32.55 -2.06 1.75
N ALA A 144 32.04 -2.88 2.67
CA ALA A 144 30.62 -3.19 2.78
C ALA A 144 29.80 -1.96 3.20
N PHE A 145 30.35 -1.12 4.08
CA PHE A 145 29.74 0.15 4.48
C PHE A 145 29.64 1.12 3.30
N ILE A 146 30.75 1.33 2.58
CA ILE A 146 30.81 2.20 1.40
C ILE A 146 29.83 1.72 0.33
N SER A 147 29.85 0.42 0.01
CA SER A 147 28.95 -0.17 -0.98
C SER A 147 27.48 0.02 -0.62
N ARG A 148 27.10 -0.21 0.65
CA ARG A 148 25.73 0.04 1.13
C ARG A 148 25.35 1.51 1.07
N PHE A 149 26.24 2.41 1.49
CA PHE A 149 25.98 3.84 1.46
C PHE A 149 25.76 4.33 0.02
N LEU A 150 26.64 3.93 -0.91
CA LEU A 150 26.57 4.33 -2.32
C LEU A 150 25.34 3.77 -3.04
N ALA A 151 24.79 2.63 -2.62
CA ALA A 151 23.50 2.12 -3.12
C ALA A 151 22.31 3.08 -2.87
N HIS A 152 22.50 4.14 -2.07
CA HIS A 152 21.49 5.16 -1.80
C HIS A 152 21.71 6.48 -2.52
N VAL A 153 22.83 6.61 -3.25
CA VAL A 153 23.11 7.74 -4.13
C VAL A 153 22.35 7.53 -5.43
N LEU A 154 21.47 8.48 -5.77
CA LEU A 154 20.65 8.36 -6.97
C LEU A 154 21.50 8.63 -8.23
N PRO A 155 21.28 7.90 -9.34
CA PRO A 155 21.96 8.19 -10.60
C PRO A 155 21.68 9.61 -11.08
N LYS A 156 22.57 10.14 -11.92
CA LYS A 156 22.40 11.47 -12.53
C LYS A 156 21.03 11.54 -13.24
N GLY A 157 20.30 12.63 -13.01
CA GLY A 157 18.96 12.85 -13.57
C GLY A 157 17.81 12.22 -12.78
N PHE A 158 18.09 11.38 -11.78
CA PHE A 158 17.04 10.89 -10.87
C PHE A 158 16.74 11.92 -9.79
N VAL A 159 15.48 12.34 -9.72
CA VAL A 159 14.97 13.20 -8.66
C VAL A 159 14.34 12.38 -7.56
N LYS A 160 14.68 12.70 -6.31
CA LYS A 160 14.14 12.04 -5.11
C LYS A 160 12.66 12.40 -4.86
N VAL A 161 12.29 13.64 -5.17
CA VAL A 161 10.94 14.18 -4.97
C VAL A 161 10.30 14.45 -6.32
N ARG A 162 9.06 14.00 -6.51
CA ARG A 162 8.27 14.23 -7.72
C ARG A 162 6.87 14.68 -7.37
N TYR A 163 6.36 15.64 -8.16
CA TYR A 163 5.00 16.15 -8.04
C TYR A 163 4.14 15.64 -9.20
N TYR A 164 2.92 15.22 -8.88
CA TYR A 164 1.98 14.64 -9.84
C TYR A 164 0.61 15.31 -9.75
N GLY A 165 -0.17 15.16 -10.83
CA GLY A 165 -1.52 15.70 -10.93
C GLY A 165 -1.53 17.23 -10.77
N LEU A 166 -2.41 17.75 -9.92
CA LEU A 166 -2.54 19.18 -9.65
C LEU A 166 -1.26 19.82 -9.08
N LEU A 167 -0.40 19.05 -8.42
CA LEU A 167 0.88 19.55 -7.90
C LEU A 167 1.99 19.58 -8.96
N CYS A 168 1.77 19.01 -10.15
CA CYS A 168 2.76 19.01 -11.22
C CYS A 168 3.11 20.45 -11.64
N PRO A 169 4.40 20.78 -11.90
CA PRO A 169 4.81 22.11 -12.34
C PRO A 169 4.07 22.61 -13.59
N ALA A 170 3.74 21.72 -14.52
CA ALA A 170 2.97 22.04 -15.73
C ALA A 170 1.53 22.53 -15.43
N LYS A 171 1.01 22.28 -14.23
CA LYS A 171 -0.30 22.71 -13.76
C LYS A 171 -0.22 23.92 -12.81
N ARG A 172 0.88 24.68 -12.83
CA ARG A 172 1.09 25.81 -11.91
C ARG A 172 -0.03 26.86 -11.93
N GLN A 173 -0.58 27.19 -13.10
CA GLN A 173 -1.70 28.14 -13.20
C GLN A 173 -2.97 27.59 -12.54
N TRP A 174 -3.29 26.32 -12.81
CA TRP A 174 -4.39 25.61 -12.17
C TRP A 174 -4.22 25.53 -10.64
N LEU A 175 -3.01 25.21 -10.18
CA LEU A 175 -2.70 25.18 -8.75
C LEU A 175 -2.85 26.56 -8.08
N LYS A 176 -2.48 27.65 -8.78
CA LYS A 176 -2.71 29.02 -8.29
C LYS A 176 -4.19 29.31 -8.13
N GLN A 177 -5.00 29.05 -9.15
CA GLN A 177 -6.46 29.22 -9.09
C GLN A 177 -7.08 28.40 -7.97
N ALA A 178 -6.69 27.13 -7.88
CA ALA A 178 -7.15 26.21 -6.84
C ALA A 178 -6.84 26.75 -5.43
N ARG A 179 -5.64 27.30 -5.22
CA ARG A 179 -5.25 27.95 -3.96
C ARG A 179 -6.08 29.20 -3.68
N SER A 180 -6.33 30.06 -4.68
CA SER A 180 -7.17 31.25 -4.51
C SER A 180 -8.58 30.89 -4.03
N ILE A 181 -9.18 29.83 -4.58
CA ILE A 181 -10.50 29.33 -4.15
C ILE A 181 -10.49 28.97 -2.65
N LEU A 182 -9.45 28.27 -2.17
CA LEU A 182 -9.32 27.93 -0.74
C LEU A 182 -9.09 29.17 0.14
N THR A 183 -8.22 30.09 -0.29
CA THR A 183 -7.90 31.31 0.46
C THR A 183 -9.10 32.22 0.61
N LEU A 184 -9.96 32.29 -0.40
CA LEU A 184 -11.21 33.07 -0.37
C LEU A 184 -12.36 32.34 0.33
N GLY A 185 -12.16 31.09 0.77
CA GLY A 185 -13.21 30.26 1.38
C GLY A 185 -14.35 29.90 0.43
N GLN A 186 -14.14 30.01 -0.88
CA GLN A 186 -15.17 29.77 -1.88
C GLN A 186 -15.17 28.30 -2.33
N GLY A 187 -16.34 27.78 -2.70
CA GLY A 187 -16.44 26.55 -3.50
C GLY A 187 -15.87 25.27 -2.87
N VAL A 188 -15.93 25.08 -1.55
CA VAL A 188 -15.64 23.78 -0.94
C VAL A 188 -16.94 22.98 -0.86
N VAL A 189 -17.10 22.01 -1.77
CA VAL A 189 -18.28 21.16 -1.83
C VAL A 189 -17.96 19.84 -1.13
N GLU A 190 -18.61 19.59 0.00
CA GLU A 190 -18.58 18.25 0.58
C GLU A 190 -19.28 17.28 -0.38
N PRO A 191 -18.71 16.09 -0.61
CA PRO A 191 -19.31 15.13 -1.51
C PRO A 191 -20.70 14.77 -0.97
N PRO A 192 -21.75 14.73 -1.82
CA PRO A 192 -23.05 14.26 -1.38
C PRO A 192 -22.88 12.88 -0.72
N LEU A 193 -23.53 12.69 0.42
CA LEU A 193 -23.59 11.38 1.08
C LEU A 193 -24.06 10.37 0.05
N GLN A 194 -23.14 9.49 -0.40
CA GLN A 194 -23.52 8.40 -1.28
C GLN A 194 -24.46 7.49 -0.49
N VAL A 195 -25.76 7.58 -0.78
CA VAL A 195 -26.73 6.54 -0.43
C VAL A 195 -26.12 5.25 -0.93
N ALA A 196 -25.87 4.30 -0.02
CA ALA A 196 -25.25 3.03 -0.36
C ALA A 196 -26.01 2.43 -1.54
N ALA A 197 -25.30 2.17 -2.64
CA ALA A 197 -25.89 1.44 -3.76
C ALA A 197 -26.56 0.19 -3.18
N PRO A 198 -27.82 -0.12 -3.56
CA PRO A 198 -28.50 -1.30 -3.05
C PRO A 198 -27.56 -2.47 -3.25
N ARG A 199 -27.29 -3.17 -2.15
CA ARG A 199 -26.43 -4.36 -2.13
C ARG A 199 -26.98 -5.25 -3.22
N ALA A 200 -26.23 -5.46 -4.30
CA ALA A 200 -26.64 -6.35 -5.37
C ALA A 200 -27.05 -7.67 -4.69
N GLU A 201 -28.35 -7.97 -4.72
CA GLU A 201 -28.84 -9.25 -4.27
C GLU A 201 -28.02 -10.28 -5.00
N ARG A 202 -27.33 -11.12 -4.24
CA ARG A 202 -26.66 -12.28 -4.82
C ARG A 202 -27.77 -13.06 -5.47
N ALA A 203 -27.85 -13.01 -6.81
CA ALA A 203 -28.59 -13.99 -7.57
C ALA A 203 -28.11 -15.34 -7.03
N VAL A 204 -29.02 -16.04 -6.34
CA VAL A 204 -28.81 -17.40 -5.91
C VAL A 204 -28.58 -18.16 -7.20
N GLY A 205 -27.31 -18.47 -7.48
CA GLY A 205 -26.92 -19.22 -8.65
C GLY A 205 -27.69 -20.52 -8.63
N ASP A 206 -28.51 -20.71 -9.66
CA ASP A 206 -29.27 -21.92 -9.89
C ASP A 206 -28.28 -23.10 -9.84
N VAL A 207 -28.46 -23.97 -8.85
CA VAL A 207 -27.59 -25.13 -8.63
C VAL A 207 -27.84 -26.07 -9.79
N ARG A 208 -27.02 -25.98 -10.85
CA ARG A 208 -26.99 -27.00 -11.89
C ARG A 208 -26.55 -28.30 -11.25
N CYS A 209 -27.54 -29.16 -11.04
CA CYS A 209 -27.36 -30.53 -10.61
C CYS A 209 -26.44 -31.24 -11.62
N CYS A 210 -25.28 -31.68 -11.14
CA CYS A 210 -24.29 -32.41 -11.91
C CYS A 210 -24.92 -33.74 -12.37
N ARG A 211 -25.30 -33.85 -13.65
CA ARG A 211 -25.64 -35.14 -14.26
C ARG A 211 -24.34 -35.85 -14.61
N ARG A 212 -23.79 -36.63 -13.67
CA ARG A 212 -22.94 -37.79 -13.98
C ARG A 212 -23.01 -38.77 -12.81
N ALA A 213 -23.45 -39.99 -13.12
CA ALA A 213 -23.53 -41.20 -12.29
C ALA A 213 -24.57 -41.23 -11.14
N GLY A 214 -25.83 -41.50 -11.50
CA GLY A 214 -26.52 -42.70 -11.01
C GLY A 214 -26.92 -42.84 -9.52
N ARG A 215 -27.05 -41.79 -8.70
CA ARG A 215 -27.75 -41.88 -7.40
C ARG A 215 -28.61 -40.65 -7.13
N ARG A 216 -29.90 -40.85 -6.81
CA ARG A 216 -30.83 -39.78 -6.40
C ARG A 216 -30.34 -39.14 -5.11
N CYS A 217 -30.07 -37.84 -5.12
CA CYS A 217 -29.85 -37.06 -3.91
C CYS A 217 -31.17 -36.40 -3.52
N SER A 218 -31.82 -36.89 -2.46
CA SER A 218 -33.00 -36.27 -1.87
C SER A 218 -32.59 -35.13 -0.95
N CYS A 219 -32.41 -33.92 -1.49
CA CYS A 219 -32.42 -32.71 -0.68
C CYS A 219 -33.83 -32.15 -0.67
N SER A 220 -34.59 -32.49 0.38
CA SER A 220 -35.85 -31.85 0.71
C SER A 220 -35.64 -30.36 0.95
N ARG A 221 -36.55 -29.56 0.39
CA ARG A 221 -36.63 -28.12 0.60
C ARG A 221 -36.90 -27.85 2.08
N HIS A 222 -36.04 -27.07 2.74
CA HIS A 222 -36.41 -26.37 3.97
C HIS A 222 -36.37 -24.88 3.71
N SER A 223 -37.58 -24.32 3.61
CA SER A 223 -37.85 -22.89 3.57
C SER A 223 -37.75 -22.31 4.98
N SER A 224 -37.17 -21.10 5.06
CA SER A 224 -37.46 -20.03 6.02
C SER A 224 -37.41 -20.35 7.53
N ARG A 225 -36.35 -19.86 8.21
CA ARG A 225 -36.43 -18.84 9.27
C ARG A 225 -35.02 -18.55 9.79
N GLY A 226 -34.75 -17.26 10.04
CA GLY A 226 -33.40 -16.74 10.22
C GLY A 226 -32.67 -17.25 11.44
N HIS A 227 -31.38 -17.52 11.29
CA HIS A 227 -30.33 -17.20 12.24
C HIS A 227 -28.97 -17.26 11.53
N ALA A 228 -28.23 -16.16 11.59
CA ALA A 228 -26.91 -16.02 11.00
C ALA A 228 -25.89 -16.90 11.76
N THR A 229 -25.63 -18.10 11.27
CA THR A 229 -24.45 -18.88 11.67
C THR A 229 -23.31 -18.54 10.71
N SER A 230 -22.30 -17.82 11.23
CA SER A 230 -21.12 -17.45 10.44
C SER A 230 -20.34 -18.69 9.99
N ALA A 231 -19.68 -18.61 8.83
CA ALA A 231 -18.85 -19.65 8.23
C ALA A 231 -17.70 -20.18 9.13
N ARG A 232 -17.46 -19.57 10.30
CA ARG A 232 -16.50 -20.06 11.31
C ARG A 232 -17.02 -21.25 12.12
N GLN A 233 -18.34 -21.50 12.16
CA GLN A 233 -18.91 -22.59 12.97
C GLN A 233 -18.93 -23.95 12.24
N CYS A 234 -18.91 -23.96 10.91
CA CYS A 234 -18.91 -25.19 10.09
C CYS A 234 -17.53 -25.90 10.07
N LEU A 235 -16.43 -25.17 10.26
CA LEU A 235 -15.07 -25.73 10.33
C LEU A 235 -14.76 -26.44 11.66
N ARG A 236 -15.46 -26.10 12.75
CA ARG A 236 -15.26 -26.74 14.07
C ARG A 236 -15.93 -28.11 14.20
N LEU A 237 -17.00 -28.37 13.45
CA LEU A 237 -17.70 -29.66 13.45
C LEU A 237 -16.99 -30.72 12.59
N LYS A 238 -16.30 -30.32 11.52
CA LYS A 238 -15.52 -31.25 10.67
C LYS A 238 -14.25 -31.81 11.32
N ARG A 239 -13.70 -31.16 12.36
CA ARG A 239 -12.53 -31.68 13.10
C ARG A 239 -12.87 -32.65 14.23
N ARG A 240 -14.12 -32.72 14.71
CA ARG A 240 -14.54 -33.69 15.74
C ARG A 240 -15.04 -35.03 15.18
N ALA A 241 -15.36 -35.11 13.89
CA ALA A 241 -15.78 -36.35 13.24
C ALA A 241 -14.62 -37.22 12.69
N ALA A 242 -13.41 -36.65 12.55
CA ALA A 242 -12.25 -37.38 12.02
C ALA A 242 -11.41 -38.11 13.08
N VAL A 243 -11.66 -37.88 14.38
CA VAL A 243 -10.88 -38.49 15.49
C VAL A 243 -11.58 -39.73 16.09
N ARG A 244 -12.78 -40.10 15.60
CA ARG A 244 -13.56 -41.25 16.12
C ARG A 244 -13.58 -42.48 15.20
N ARG A 245 -12.73 -42.58 14.16
CA ARG A 245 -12.75 -43.69 13.19
C ARG A 245 -11.44 -44.46 13.01
N SER A 246 -10.50 -44.40 13.96
CA SER A 246 -9.29 -45.22 13.93
C SER A 246 -8.90 -45.76 15.31
N GLY A 247 -9.82 -46.46 15.96
CA GLY A 247 -9.54 -47.25 17.17
C GLY A 247 -10.25 -48.61 17.10
N GLY A 248 -9.49 -49.69 17.31
CA GLY A 248 -9.91 -51.10 17.38
C GLY A 248 -9.33 -51.95 16.24
N SER A 249 -8.09 -52.44 16.33
CA SER A 249 -7.62 -53.67 17.03
C SER A 249 -8.01 -54.97 16.31
N VAL A 250 -7.05 -55.87 16.07
CA VAL A 250 -7.06 -57.29 16.47
C VAL A 250 -5.66 -57.88 16.24
N SER A 251 -5.18 -58.58 17.28
CA SER A 251 -4.09 -59.58 17.37
C SER A 251 -2.64 -59.15 17.20
#